data_AF-A0A4U1C7R1-F1
#
_entry.id   AF-A0A4U1C7R1-F1
#
_cell.length_a   1.000
_cell.length_b   1.000
_cell.length_c   1.000
_cell.angle_alpha   90.00
_cell.angle_beta   90.00
_cell.angle_gamma   90.00
#
_symmetry.space_group_name_H-M   'P 1'
#
loop_
_entity.id
_entity.type
_entity.pdbx_description
1 polymer ?
#
loop_
_entity_poly.entity_id
_entity_poly.type
_entity_poly.pdbx_seq_one_letter_code
_entity_poly.pdbx_strand_id
1 'polypeptide(L)'
;MSTEIFRLEATRRYLDFNLNREKELDQLVMLASQICGTPISLITLMDENLQFIKAGIGADIKEMPRKTSFCTVAIETDDLMIVEDATKDVRFANIPVVADNPHIRFYASANLRSYDGFNVGTLCVYDVKPKTLSAEQRNSLIALAGQVSHIMELDLALKKLRQQNLAFMEIARIQSHELRLPVSSILGVMDLINGEKSDLNPEYLNVLNNSVIQLDEKIRTIVGYVSANSA
;
A
#
# COMPACT_ATOMS: atom_id res chain seq x y z
N MET A 1 -15.93 11.73 -17.55
CA MET A 1 -16.63 11.24 -16.33
C MET A 1 -16.09 9.89 -15.86
N SER A 2 -15.81 8.93 -16.76
CA SER A 2 -15.20 7.63 -16.40
C SER A 2 -13.77 7.72 -15.86
N THR A 3 -12.91 8.56 -16.45
CA THR A 3 -11.48 8.65 -16.07
C THR A 3 -11.25 9.09 -14.62
N GLU A 4 -12.05 10.03 -14.11
CA GLU A 4 -11.92 10.49 -12.72
C GLU A 4 -12.35 9.41 -11.72
N ILE A 5 -13.37 8.61 -12.06
CA ILE A 5 -13.80 7.49 -11.20
C ILE A 5 -12.66 6.48 -11.05
N PHE A 6 -11.99 6.12 -12.14
CA PHE A 6 -10.85 5.20 -12.09
C PHE A 6 -9.65 5.78 -11.35
N ARG A 7 -9.37 7.08 -11.52
CA ARG A 7 -8.32 7.78 -10.76
C ARG A 7 -8.62 7.79 -9.25
N LEU A 8 -9.87 8.00 -8.87
CA LEU A 8 -10.31 7.97 -7.47
C LEU A 8 -10.22 6.56 -6.89
N GLU A 9 -10.65 5.54 -7.64
CA GLU A 9 -10.46 4.15 -7.26
C GLU A 9 -8.98 3.83 -7.07
N ALA A 10 -8.12 4.28 -7.99
CA ALA A 10 -6.69 4.14 -7.88
C ALA A 10 -6.14 4.82 -6.62
N THR A 11 -6.53 6.06 -6.36
CA THR A 11 -6.11 6.81 -5.16
C THR A 11 -6.49 6.07 -3.88
N ARG A 12 -7.73 5.55 -3.80
CA ARG A 12 -8.24 4.85 -2.62
C ARG A 12 -7.44 3.60 -2.25
N ARG A 13 -6.79 2.93 -3.22
CA ARG A 13 -5.89 1.80 -2.95
C ARG A 13 -4.71 2.19 -2.05
N TYR A 14 -4.27 3.44 -2.12
CA TYR A 14 -3.13 3.96 -1.37
C TYR A 14 -3.53 4.81 -0.15
N LEU A 15 -4.84 5.00 0.12
CA LEU A 15 -5.27 5.75 1.31
C LEU A 15 -5.02 4.99 2.61
N ASP A 16 -5.20 3.67 2.59
CA ASP A 16 -4.91 2.77 3.72
C ASP A 16 -3.41 2.45 3.90
N PHE A 17 -2.54 3.21 3.23
CA PHE A 17 -1.10 3.10 3.37
C PHE A 17 -0.72 3.45 4.83
N ASN A 18 -0.35 2.45 5.62
CA ASN A 18 -0.17 2.60 7.07
C ASN A 18 1.11 1.93 7.62
N LEU A 19 1.86 2.75 8.38
CA LEU A 19 2.67 2.48 9.58
C LEU A 19 4.12 1.96 9.53
N ASN A 20 4.67 1.45 8.43
CA ASN A 20 6.10 1.05 8.42
C ASN A 20 7.00 1.83 7.45
N ARG A 21 6.43 2.74 6.65
CA ARG A 21 7.17 3.50 5.62
C ARG A 21 7.11 5.01 5.80
N GLU A 22 6.51 5.50 6.89
CA GLU A 22 6.47 6.93 7.22
C GLU A 22 7.89 7.52 7.22
N LYS A 23 8.87 6.82 7.81
CA LYS A 23 10.27 7.24 7.79
C LYS A 23 10.87 7.37 6.39
N GLU A 24 10.53 6.47 5.47
CA GLU A 24 11.03 6.53 4.09
C GLU A 24 10.42 7.73 3.35
N LEU A 25 9.11 7.96 3.53
CA LEU A 25 8.43 9.12 2.95
C LEU A 25 8.92 10.44 3.55
N ASP A 26 9.15 10.48 4.86
CA ASP A 26 9.70 11.63 5.58
C ASP A 26 11.09 12.02 5.06
N GLN A 27 11.93 11.03 4.76
CA GLN A 27 13.24 11.27 4.14
C GLN A 27 13.10 11.86 2.73
N LEU A 28 12.13 11.39 1.94
CA LEU A 28 11.91 11.91 0.59
C LEU A 28 11.38 13.36 0.61
N VAL A 29 10.46 13.71 1.52
CA VAL A 29 10.02 15.11 1.65
C VAL A 29 11.14 16.02 2.14
N MET A 30 11.97 15.55 3.07
CA MET A 30 13.14 16.28 3.55
C MET A 30 14.14 16.53 2.42
N LEU A 31 14.45 15.51 1.61
CA LEU A 31 15.34 15.64 0.45
C LEU A 31 14.77 16.61 -0.59
N ALA A 32 13.48 16.53 -0.90
CA ALA A 32 12.84 17.46 -1.82
C ALA A 32 12.93 18.91 -1.35
N SER A 33 12.70 19.15 -0.05
CA SER A 33 12.86 20.47 0.58
C SER A 33 14.30 20.97 0.47
N GLN A 34 15.29 20.13 0.79
CA GLN A 34 16.71 20.50 0.73
C GLN A 34 17.18 20.80 -0.69
N ILE A 35 16.86 19.92 -1.64
CA ILE A 35 17.28 20.06 -3.05
C ILE A 35 16.65 21.31 -3.68
N CYS A 36 15.36 21.57 -3.42
CA CYS A 36 14.67 22.74 -3.95
C CYS A 36 14.92 24.01 -3.11
N GLY A 37 15.59 23.89 -1.97
CA GLY A 37 15.85 24.96 -1.01
C GLY A 37 14.58 25.62 -0.47
N THR A 38 13.49 24.87 -0.35
CA THR A 38 12.15 25.35 0.03
C THR A 38 11.80 24.95 1.47
N PRO A 39 11.12 25.80 2.24
CA PRO A 39 10.80 25.51 3.64
C PRO A 39 9.73 24.41 3.82
N ILE A 40 8.89 24.18 2.81
CA ILE A 40 7.77 23.24 2.89
C ILE A 40 7.90 22.21 1.78
N SER A 41 7.67 20.94 2.11
CA SER A 41 7.60 19.83 1.16
C SER A 41 6.61 18.79 1.66
N LEU A 42 5.71 18.31 0.80
CA LEU A 42 4.60 17.43 1.14
C LEU A 42 4.46 16.30 0.12
N ILE A 43 4.15 15.10 0.60
CA ILE A 43 3.62 14.01 -0.21
C ILE A 43 2.12 13.94 0.06
N THR A 44 1.33 14.03 -1.00
CA THR A 44 -0.13 14.13 -0.86
C THR A 44 -0.86 13.22 -1.83
N LEU A 45 -2.03 12.72 -1.42
CA LEU A 45 -2.94 11.90 -2.23
C LEU A 45 -4.26 12.63 -2.42
N MET A 46 -4.82 12.55 -3.63
CA MET A 46 -5.95 13.37 -4.06
C MET A 46 -7.23 12.56 -4.19
N ASP A 47 -8.10 12.59 -3.17
CA ASP A 47 -9.42 11.97 -3.22
C ASP A 47 -10.48 12.93 -3.79
N GLU A 48 -11.75 12.58 -3.69
CA GLU A 48 -12.85 13.33 -4.30
C GLU A 48 -12.96 14.76 -3.77
N ASN A 49 -12.94 14.92 -2.44
CA ASN A 49 -13.16 16.20 -1.77
C ASN A 49 -11.95 16.67 -0.95
N LEU A 50 -11.07 15.74 -0.58
CA LEU A 50 -9.95 15.97 0.32
C LEU A 50 -8.64 15.59 -0.35
N GLN A 51 -7.61 16.33 0.02
CA GLN A 51 -6.23 15.99 -0.22
C GLN A 51 -5.64 15.54 1.11
N PHE A 52 -5.14 14.31 1.15
CA PHE A 52 -4.52 13.72 2.33
C PHE A 52 -3.02 13.93 2.27
N ILE A 53 -2.42 14.44 3.34
CA ILE A 53 -0.97 14.56 3.49
C ILE A 53 -0.46 13.26 4.12
N LYS A 54 0.44 12.56 3.43
CA LYS A 54 1.02 11.28 3.86
C LYS A 54 2.39 11.44 4.51
N ALA A 55 3.13 12.46 4.13
CA ALA A 55 4.35 12.90 4.78
C ALA A 55 4.54 14.40 4.50
N GLY A 56 5.19 15.11 5.41
CA GLY A 56 5.38 16.54 5.24
C GLY A 56 6.39 17.15 6.19
N ILE A 57 7.04 18.20 5.71
CA ILE A 57 7.88 19.11 6.50
C ILE A 57 7.43 20.54 6.26
N GLY A 58 7.51 21.38 7.31
CA GLY A 58 7.18 22.80 7.23
C GLY A 58 5.68 23.13 7.29
N ALA A 59 4.80 22.13 7.37
CA ALA A 59 3.37 22.30 7.61
C ALA A 59 2.82 21.15 8.48
N ASP A 60 2.13 21.49 9.57
CA ASP A 60 1.48 20.52 10.45
C ASP A 60 -0.01 20.38 10.07
N ILE A 61 -0.25 19.72 8.94
CA ILE A 61 -1.59 19.53 8.35
C ILE A 61 -1.70 18.09 7.86
N LYS A 62 -2.81 17.42 8.19
CA LYS A 62 -3.08 16.03 7.77
C LYS A 62 -3.96 15.92 6.54
N GLU A 63 -4.86 16.88 6.35
CA GLU A 63 -5.77 16.94 5.22
C GLU A 63 -6.14 18.38 4.88
N MET A 64 -6.49 18.62 3.62
CA MET A 64 -6.99 19.91 3.16
C MET A 64 -8.10 19.74 2.11
N PRO A 65 -9.01 20.71 1.96
CA PRO A 65 -10.00 20.68 0.89
C PRO A 65 -9.32 20.69 -0.48
N ARG A 66 -9.72 19.77 -1.37
CA ARG A 66 -9.21 19.69 -2.75
C ARG A 66 -9.38 21.02 -3.50
N LYS A 67 -10.51 21.68 -3.32
CA LYS A 67 -10.86 22.92 -4.04
C LYS A 67 -9.91 24.10 -3.77
N THR A 68 -9.15 24.07 -2.68
CA THR A 68 -8.26 25.16 -2.28
C THR A 68 -6.77 24.81 -2.47
N SER A 69 -6.46 23.78 -3.26
CA SER A 69 -5.11 23.27 -3.41
C SER A 69 -4.54 23.41 -4.82
N PHE A 70 -3.26 23.78 -4.89
CA PHE A 70 -2.44 23.72 -6.10
C PHE A 70 -2.41 22.31 -6.71
N CYS A 71 -2.43 21.28 -5.86
CA CYS A 71 -2.33 19.88 -6.29
C CYS A 71 -3.51 19.45 -7.17
N THR A 72 -4.66 20.10 -7.05
CA THR A 72 -5.84 19.83 -7.89
C THR A 72 -5.57 20.10 -9.35
N VAL A 73 -4.86 21.19 -9.66
CA VAL A 73 -4.44 21.50 -11.02
C VAL A 73 -3.26 20.62 -11.43
N ALA A 74 -2.34 20.34 -10.49
CA ALA A 74 -1.14 19.55 -10.78
C ALA A 74 -1.46 18.13 -11.27
N ILE A 75 -2.43 17.45 -10.68
CA ILE A 75 -2.79 16.07 -11.09
C ILE A 75 -3.38 16.00 -12.51
N GLU A 76 -3.85 17.12 -13.06
CA GLU A 76 -4.34 17.23 -14.44
C GLU A 76 -3.22 17.53 -15.45
N THR A 77 -2.03 17.88 -14.97
CA THR A 77 -0.83 18.09 -15.81
C THR A 77 -0.02 16.79 -15.93
N ASP A 78 0.95 16.76 -16.85
CA ASP A 78 1.71 15.54 -17.15
C ASP A 78 2.55 15.07 -15.94
N ASP A 79 3.75 15.62 -15.77
CA ASP A 79 4.72 15.09 -14.80
C ASP A 79 5.24 16.13 -13.82
N LEU A 80 5.36 17.40 -14.24
CA LEU A 80 5.91 18.48 -13.41
C LEU A 80 5.13 19.77 -13.63
N MET A 81 4.70 20.38 -12.52
CA MET A 81 4.08 21.68 -12.51
C MET A 81 4.95 22.65 -11.70
N ILE A 82 5.20 23.85 -12.23
CA ILE A 82 5.94 24.91 -11.55
C ILE A 82 5.17 26.21 -11.65
N VAL A 83 5.00 26.87 -10.52
CA VAL A 83 4.44 28.20 -10.36
C VAL A 83 5.51 29.04 -9.67
N GLU A 84 6.20 29.88 -10.44
CA GLU A 84 7.32 30.67 -9.93
C GLU A 84 6.85 31.78 -8.98
N ASP A 85 5.66 32.35 -9.26
CA ASP A 85 4.97 33.33 -8.43
C ASP A 85 3.44 33.19 -8.54
N ALA A 86 2.82 32.62 -7.52
CA ALA A 86 1.39 32.33 -7.45
C ALA A 86 0.52 33.58 -7.48
N THR A 87 1.05 34.76 -7.12
CA THR A 87 0.31 36.02 -7.21
C THR A 87 0.12 36.49 -8.65
N LYS A 88 0.95 35.99 -9.57
CA LYS A 88 0.91 36.30 -11.00
C LYS A 88 0.20 35.23 -11.82
N ASP A 89 -0.09 34.08 -11.22
CA ASP A 89 -0.79 33.00 -11.88
C ASP A 89 -2.29 33.10 -11.63
N VAL A 90 -3.06 33.37 -12.70
CA VAL A 90 -4.52 33.56 -12.64
C VAL A 90 -5.26 32.36 -12.05
N ARG A 91 -4.66 31.16 -12.08
CA ARG A 91 -5.24 29.94 -11.50
C ARG A 91 -5.16 29.93 -9.97
N PHE A 92 -4.19 30.63 -9.39
CA PHE A 92 -3.85 30.52 -7.96
C PHE A 92 -3.92 31.84 -7.18
N ALA A 93 -3.87 33.00 -7.85
CA ALA A 93 -3.78 34.31 -7.21
C ALA A 93 -4.89 34.59 -6.18
N ASN A 94 -6.09 34.02 -6.38
CA ASN A 94 -7.25 34.20 -5.50
C ASN A 94 -7.43 33.07 -4.48
N ILE A 95 -6.52 32.11 -4.39
CA ILE A 95 -6.60 31.03 -3.39
C ILE A 95 -6.21 31.58 -2.02
N PRO A 96 -6.94 31.24 -0.93
CA PRO A 96 -6.67 31.77 0.41
C PRO A 96 -5.21 31.65 0.86
N VAL A 97 -4.54 30.54 0.58
CA VAL A 97 -3.12 30.35 0.99
C VAL A 97 -2.12 31.24 0.24
N VAL A 98 -2.55 31.88 -0.85
CA VAL A 98 -1.76 32.86 -1.63
C VAL A 98 -2.08 34.28 -1.17
N ALA A 99 -3.36 34.60 -1.07
CA ALA A 99 -3.85 35.93 -0.68
C ALA A 99 -3.58 36.24 0.80
N ASP A 100 -3.84 35.28 1.68
CA ASP A 100 -3.69 35.38 3.14
C ASP A 100 -2.53 34.51 3.64
N ASN A 101 -2.32 34.49 4.96
CA ASN A 101 -1.30 33.64 5.60
C ASN A 101 -1.46 32.17 5.15
N PRO A 102 -0.39 31.49 4.69
CA PRO A 102 1.04 31.83 4.82
C PRO A 102 1.65 32.66 3.68
N HIS A 103 0.84 33.18 2.75
CA HIS A 103 1.30 33.95 1.58
C HIS A 103 2.23 33.15 0.68
N ILE A 104 1.80 31.95 0.26
CA ILE A 104 2.53 31.13 -0.71
C ILE A 104 2.79 31.94 -1.99
N ARG A 105 4.03 31.87 -2.48
CA ARG A 105 4.46 32.50 -3.73
C ARG A 105 4.98 31.46 -4.70
N PHE A 106 5.78 30.51 -4.24
CA PHE A 106 6.32 29.47 -5.09
C PHE A 106 5.64 28.13 -4.82
N TYR A 107 5.38 27.39 -5.89
CA TYR A 107 4.93 26.01 -5.84
C TYR A 107 5.60 25.22 -6.96
N ALA A 108 6.11 24.04 -6.65
CA ALA A 108 6.46 23.05 -7.66
C ALA A 108 6.01 21.67 -7.22
N SER A 109 5.58 20.83 -8.16
CA SER A 109 5.13 19.48 -7.85
C SER A 109 5.38 18.51 -8.98
N ALA A 110 5.78 17.30 -8.61
CA ALA A 110 5.80 16.16 -9.51
C ALA A 110 4.72 15.14 -9.14
N ASN A 111 4.11 14.55 -10.16
CA ASN A 111 2.97 13.66 -9.99
C ASN A 111 3.38 12.28 -9.47
N LEU A 112 2.57 11.74 -8.56
CA LEU A 112 2.64 10.35 -8.12
C LEU A 112 1.73 9.53 -9.03
N ARG A 113 2.34 8.80 -9.95
CA ARG A 113 1.63 7.97 -10.92
C ARG A 113 1.49 6.55 -10.39
N SER A 114 0.29 6.00 -10.45
CA SER A 114 0.01 4.60 -10.17
C SER A 114 0.38 3.69 -11.35
N TYR A 115 0.50 2.38 -11.12
CA TYR A 115 0.84 1.41 -12.16
C TYR A 115 -0.13 1.39 -13.36
N ASP A 116 -1.40 1.74 -13.12
CA ASP A 116 -2.46 1.87 -14.13
C ASP A 116 -2.48 3.24 -14.83
N GLY A 117 -1.48 4.08 -14.56
CA GLY A 117 -1.19 5.31 -15.29
C GLY A 117 -1.87 6.57 -14.76
N PHE A 118 -2.59 6.48 -13.64
CA PHE A 118 -3.34 7.60 -13.06
C PHE A 118 -2.47 8.44 -12.11
N ASN A 119 -2.66 9.76 -12.16
CA ASN A 119 -2.06 10.67 -11.18
C ASN A 119 -2.89 10.63 -9.89
N VAL A 120 -2.39 9.94 -8.86
CA VAL A 120 -3.10 9.73 -7.59
C VAL A 120 -2.74 10.77 -6.53
N GLY A 121 -1.70 11.57 -6.79
CA GLY A 121 -1.17 12.52 -5.82
C GLY A 121 0.04 13.28 -6.34
N THR A 122 0.73 13.99 -5.45
CA THR A 122 1.95 14.76 -5.78
C THR A 122 2.99 14.70 -4.67
N LEU A 123 4.27 14.73 -5.05
CA LEU A 123 5.34 15.29 -4.21
C LEU A 123 5.50 16.76 -4.59
N CYS A 124 5.23 17.65 -3.64
CA CYS A 124 5.22 19.09 -3.89
C CYS A 124 6.06 19.88 -2.87
N VAL A 125 6.57 21.02 -3.30
CA VAL A 125 7.35 21.96 -2.51
C VAL A 125 6.76 23.36 -2.59
N TYR A 126 6.85 24.12 -1.49
CA TYR A 126 6.29 25.47 -1.40
C TYR A 126 7.28 26.45 -0.77
N ASP A 127 7.17 27.71 -1.16
CA ASP A 127 7.91 28.83 -0.56
C ASP A 127 7.01 30.08 -0.49
N VAL A 128 7.30 30.95 0.47
CA VAL A 128 6.66 32.28 0.63
C VAL A 128 7.38 33.35 -0.19
N LYS A 129 8.45 32.97 -0.91
CA LYS A 129 9.17 33.82 -1.85
C LYS A 129 9.09 33.22 -3.27
N PRO A 130 8.97 34.06 -4.32
CA PRO A 130 9.09 33.59 -5.69
C PRO A 130 10.41 32.85 -5.92
N LYS A 131 10.39 31.83 -6.77
CA LYS A 131 11.57 31.00 -7.06
C LYS A 131 11.48 30.36 -8.44
N THR A 132 12.64 30.10 -9.03
CA THR A 132 12.80 29.29 -10.23
C THR A 132 13.66 28.08 -9.88
N LEU A 133 13.24 26.88 -10.32
CA LEU A 133 14.05 25.67 -10.18
C LEU A 133 14.99 25.49 -11.37
N SER A 134 16.23 25.12 -11.09
CA SER A 134 17.20 24.67 -12.10
C SER A 134 16.75 23.36 -12.75
N ALA A 135 17.31 23.01 -13.91
CA ALA A 135 17.01 21.75 -14.59
C ALA A 135 17.31 20.52 -13.70
N GLU A 136 18.40 20.59 -12.91
CA GLU A 136 18.77 19.54 -11.97
C GLU A 136 17.73 19.38 -10.87
N GLN A 137 17.30 20.48 -10.24
CA GLN A 137 16.25 20.44 -9.20
C GLN A 137 14.93 19.89 -9.72
N ARG A 138 14.54 20.25 -10.94
CA ARG A 138 13.34 19.72 -11.61
C ARG A 138 13.43 18.21 -11.80
N ASN A 139 14.56 17.73 -12.34
CA ASN A 139 14.80 16.30 -12.55
C ASN A 139 14.85 15.54 -11.23
N SER A 140 15.45 16.10 -10.19
CA SER A 140 15.46 15.51 -8.85
C SER A 140 14.06 15.40 -8.28
N LEU A 141 13.21 16.43 -8.42
CA LEU A 141 11.83 16.38 -7.91
C LEU A 141 11.01 15.29 -8.61
N ILE A 142 11.15 15.15 -9.93
CA ILE A 142 10.52 14.07 -10.71
C ILE A 142 11.04 12.70 -10.25
N ALA A 143 12.34 12.54 -10.07
CA ALA A 143 12.94 11.29 -9.63
C ALA A 143 12.46 10.89 -8.22
N LEU A 144 12.37 11.85 -7.30
CA LEU A 144 11.84 11.62 -5.95
C LEU A 144 10.36 11.23 -5.98
N ALA A 145 9.53 11.91 -6.78
CA ALA A 145 8.12 11.53 -6.97
C ALA A 145 8.00 10.10 -7.52
N GLY A 146 8.87 9.74 -8.47
CA GLY A 146 9.00 8.36 -8.94
C GLY A 146 9.29 7.38 -7.79
N GLN A 147 10.21 7.69 -6.88
CA GLN A 147 10.51 6.82 -5.74
C GLN A 147 9.33 6.68 -4.78
N VAL A 148 8.58 7.76 -4.54
CA VAL A 148 7.34 7.71 -3.75
C VAL A 148 6.34 6.76 -4.39
N SER A 149 6.11 6.85 -5.71
CA SER A 149 5.26 5.91 -6.44
C SER A 149 5.72 4.45 -6.27
N HIS A 150 7.02 4.16 -6.41
CA HIS A 150 7.54 2.79 -6.23
C HIS A 150 7.29 2.25 -4.82
N ILE A 151 7.47 3.09 -3.80
CA ILE A 151 7.19 2.73 -2.40
C ILE A 151 5.70 2.41 -2.21
N MET A 152 4.82 3.24 -2.76
CA MET A 152 3.37 3.04 -2.71
C MET A 152 2.95 1.71 -3.37
N GLU A 153 3.50 1.40 -4.54
CA GLU A 153 3.21 0.16 -5.25
C GLU A 153 3.73 -1.08 -4.51
N LEU A 154 4.94 -1.00 -3.96
CA LEU A 154 5.53 -2.09 -3.19
C LEU A 154 4.70 -2.41 -1.95
N ASP A 155 4.21 -1.41 -1.23
CA ASP A 155 3.35 -1.61 -0.07
C ASP A 155 2.02 -2.29 -0.45
N LEU A 156 1.38 -1.82 -1.53
CA LEU A 156 0.15 -2.41 -2.03
C LEU A 156 0.35 -3.88 -2.43
N ALA A 157 1.44 -4.20 -3.12
CA ALA A 157 1.79 -5.57 -3.49
C ALA A 157 2.03 -6.46 -2.27
N LEU A 158 2.74 -5.97 -1.25
CA LEU A 158 2.98 -6.69 0.00
C LEU A 158 1.68 -6.94 0.78
N LYS A 159 0.78 -5.96 0.83
CA LYS A 159 -0.54 -6.11 1.46
C LYS A 159 -1.36 -7.19 0.77
N LYS A 160 -1.38 -7.19 -0.57
CA LYS A 160 -2.07 -8.22 -1.37
C LYS A 160 -1.48 -9.61 -1.14
N LEU A 161 -0.16 -9.74 -1.15
CA LEU A 161 0.54 -11.00 -0.91
C LEU A 161 0.23 -11.56 0.49
N ARG A 162 0.25 -10.70 1.51
CA ARG A 162 -0.12 -11.09 2.89
C ARG A 162 -1.57 -11.58 2.97
N GLN A 163 -2.52 -10.88 2.34
CA GLN A 163 -3.92 -11.29 2.30
C GLN A 163 -4.11 -12.65 1.62
N GLN A 164 -3.42 -12.89 0.49
CA GLN A 164 -3.45 -14.17 -0.21
C GLN A 164 -2.86 -15.31 0.62
N ASN A 165 -1.74 -15.06 1.30
CA ASN A 165 -1.13 -16.04 2.20
C ASN A 165 -2.08 -16.39 3.36
N LEU A 166 -2.71 -15.40 3.98
CA LEU A 166 -3.69 -15.64 5.05
C LEU A 166 -4.90 -16.45 4.57
N ALA A 167 -5.44 -16.14 3.39
CA ALA A 167 -6.55 -16.89 2.80
C ALA A 167 -6.16 -18.34 2.51
N PHE A 168 -4.97 -18.57 1.93
CA PHE A 168 -4.46 -19.90 1.67
C PHE A 168 -4.30 -20.72 2.96
N MET A 169 -3.78 -20.09 4.00
CA MET A 169 -3.56 -20.71 5.30
C MET A 169 -4.87 -21.09 5.98
N GLU A 170 -5.92 -20.27 5.86
CA GLU A 170 -7.24 -20.60 6.39
C GLU A 170 -7.86 -21.79 5.66
N ILE A 171 -7.73 -21.88 4.33
CA ILE A 171 -8.18 -23.05 3.56
C ILE A 171 -7.45 -24.32 4.02
N ALA A 172 -6.12 -24.25 4.15
CA ALA A 172 -5.32 -25.38 4.62
C ALA A 172 -5.72 -25.82 6.04
N ARG A 173 -6.08 -24.87 6.91
CA ARG A 173 -6.59 -25.14 8.27
C ARG A 173 -7.91 -25.90 8.25
N ILE A 174 -8.88 -25.41 7.47
CA ILE A 174 -10.23 -26.01 7.36
C ILE A 174 -10.14 -27.42 6.79
N GLN A 175 -9.41 -27.61 5.69
CA GLN A 175 -9.24 -28.92 5.06
C GLN A 175 -8.59 -29.92 6.01
N SER A 176 -7.56 -29.49 6.74
CA SER A 176 -6.89 -30.37 7.71
C SER A 176 -7.82 -30.81 8.85
N HIS A 177 -8.71 -29.93 9.31
CA HIS A 177 -9.70 -30.27 10.32
C HIS A 177 -10.71 -31.30 9.81
N GLU A 178 -11.23 -31.11 8.59
CA GLU A 178 -12.18 -32.04 7.97
C GLU A 178 -11.57 -33.42 7.69
N LEU A 179 -10.29 -33.48 7.32
CA LEU A 179 -9.59 -34.74 7.07
C LEU A 179 -9.24 -35.50 8.36
N ARG A 180 -9.08 -34.81 9.49
CA ARG A 180 -8.75 -35.45 10.77
C ARG A 180 -9.87 -36.35 11.29
N LEU A 181 -11.14 -35.96 11.07
CA LEU A 181 -12.30 -36.72 11.52
C LEU A 181 -12.39 -38.12 10.89
N PRO A 182 -12.39 -38.30 9.55
CA PRO A 182 -12.44 -39.63 8.94
C PRO A 182 -11.18 -40.45 9.24
N VAL A 183 -10.00 -39.83 9.33
CA VAL A 183 -8.75 -40.51 9.74
C VAL A 183 -8.87 -41.10 11.14
N SER A 184 -9.38 -40.32 12.10
CA SER A 184 -9.59 -40.78 13.48
C SER A 184 -10.61 -41.93 13.54
N SER A 185 -11.69 -41.83 12.76
CA SER A 185 -12.69 -42.91 12.65
C SER A 185 -12.11 -44.18 12.06
N ILE A 186 -11.28 -44.09 11.01
CA ILE A 186 -10.62 -45.26 10.43
C ILE A 186 -9.66 -45.88 11.44
N LEU A 187 -8.81 -45.10 12.12
CA LEU A 187 -7.93 -45.62 13.17
C LEU A 187 -8.71 -46.37 14.25
N GLY A 188 -9.82 -45.80 14.73
CA GLY A 188 -10.65 -46.45 15.75
C GLY A 188 -11.23 -47.79 15.28
N VAL A 189 -11.73 -47.87 14.04
CA VAL A 189 -12.21 -49.14 13.46
C VAL A 189 -11.07 -50.13 13.27
N MET A 190 -9.90 -49.66 12.86
CA MET A 190 -8.71 -50.49 12.68
C MET A 190 -8.21 -51.10 13.99
N ASP A 191 -8.21 -50.32 15.07
CA ASP A 191 -7.85 -50.79 16.41
C ASP A 191 -8.80 -51.89 16.90
N LEU A 192 -10.10 -51.76 16.63
CA LEU A 192 -11.09 -52.79 16.94
C LEU A 192 -10.84 -54.09 16.15
N ILE A 193 -10.59 -53.99 14.85
CA ILE A 193 -10.31 -55.16 13.99
C ILE A 193 -9.03 -55.88 14.42
N ASN A 194 -7.99 -55.14 14.84
CA ASN A 194 -6.74 -55.73 15.33
C ASN A 194 -6.89 -56.39 16.72
N GLY A 195 -7.83 -55.91 17.55
CA GLY A 195 -8.12 -56.48 18.87
C GLY A 195 -8.95 -57.76 18.83
N GLU A 196 -9.68 -58.00 17.74
CA GLU A 196 -10.44 -59.23 17.49
C GLU A 196 -9.64 -60.22 16.62
N LYS A 197 -9.85 -61.54 16.80
CA LYS A 197 -9.33 -62.54 15.85
C LYS A 197 -10.11 -62.41 14.54
N SER A 198 -9.69 -61.47 13.69
CA SER A 198 -10.32 -61.25 12.39
C SER A 198 -9.74 -62.20 11.33
N ASP A 199 -10.58 -62.65 10.39
CA ASP A 199 -10.18 -63.47 9.24
C ASP A 199 -9.51 -62.64 8.11
N LEU A 200 -9.25 -61.35 8.36
CA LEU A 200 -8.62 -60.46 7.39
C LEU A 200 -7.12 -60.75 7.28
N ASN A 201 -6.59 -60.59 6.06
CA ASN A 201 -5.16 -60.73 5.82
C ASN A 201 -4.38 -59.69 6.65
N PRO A 202 -3.48 -60.12 7.56
CA PRO A 202 -2.70 -59.23 8.42
C PRO A 202 -1.85 -58.21 7.64
N GLU A 203 -1.41 -58.57 6.43
CA GLU A 203 -0.61 -57.69 5.58
C GLU A 203 -1.44 -56.49 5.08
N TYR A 204 -2.70 -56.71 4.66
CA TYR A 204 -3.59 -55.63 4.24
C TYR A 204 -3.99 -54.73 5.42
N LEU A 205 -4.21 -55.30 6.61
CA LEU A 205 -4.47 -54.53 7.82
C LEU A 205 -3.26 -53.65 8.19
N ASN A 206 -2.05 -54.16 8.07
CA ASN A 206 -0.84 -53.38 8.35
C ASN A 206 -0.66 -52.23 7.33
N VAL A 207 -0.90 -52.49 6.04
CA VAL A 207 -0.83 -51.46 4.99
C VAL A 207 -1.86 -50.34 5.22
N LEU A 208 -3.11 -50.69 5.58
CA LEU A 208 -4.14 -49.72 5.92
C LEU A 208 -3.73 -48.89 7.15
N ASN A 209 -3.19 -49.54 8.19
CA ASN A 209 -2.84 -48.85 9.43
C ASN A 209 -1.75 -47.82 9.18
N ASN A 210 -0.70 -48.25 8.48
CA ASN A 210 0.42 -47.38 8.11
C ASN A 210 -0.05 -46.23 7.22
N SER A 211 -0.97 -46.47 6.29
CA SER A 211 -1.50 -45.43 5.40
C SER A 211 -2.29 -44.37 6.16
N VAL A 212 -3.07 -44.77 7.17
CA VAL A 212 -3.89 -43.86 7.98
C VAL A 212 -3.02 -43.07 8.95
N ILE A 213 -2.02 -43.69 9.58
CA ILE A 213 -1.01 -43.01 10.41
C ILE A 213 -0.25 -41.97 9.57
N GLN A 214 0.22 -42.34 8.38
CA GLN A 214 0.89 -41.40 7.47
C GLN A 214 -0.01 -40.22 7.08
N LEU A 215 -1.32 -40.45 6.93
CA LEU A 215 -2.27 -39.39 6.63
C LEU A 215 -2.48 -38.46 7.83
N ASP A 216 -2.58 -38.98 9.07
CA ASP A 216 -2.65 -38.17 10.29
C ASP A 216 -1.39 -37.31 10.47
N GLU A 217 -0.20 -37.87 10.25
CA GLU A 217 1.07 -37.14 10.32
C GLU A 217 1.13 -36.00 9.29
N LYS A 218 0.69 -36.25 8.05
CA LYS A 218 0.62 -35.20 7.02
C LYS A 218 -0.36 -34.09 7.41
N ILE A 219 -1.52 -34.43 7.96
CA ILE A 219 -2.52 -33.46 8.46
C ILE A 219 -1.90 -32.63 9.59
N ARG A 220 -1.23 -33.25 10.57
CA ARG A 220 -0.55 -32.53 11.66
C ARG A 220 0.54 -31.61 11.15
N THR A 221 1.30 -32.04 10.15
CA THR A 221 2.34 -31.22 9.51
C THR A 221 1.74 -29.98 8.87
N ILE A 222 0.65 -30.12 8.10
CA ILE A 222 -0.06 -28.99 7.48
C ILE A 222 -0.58 -28.03 8.55
N VAL A 223 -1.25 -28.53 9.61
CA VAL A 223 -1.73 -27.69 10.73
C VAL A 223 -0.57 -26.98 11.44
N GLY A 224 0.56 -27.66 11.61
CA GLY A 224 1.77 -27.10 12.23
C GLY A 224 2.34 -25.92 11.43
N TYR A 225 2.51 -26.09 10.11
CA TYR A 225 2.89 -24.98 9.21
C TYR A 225 1.87 -23.84 9.25
N VAL A 226 0.57 -24.17 9.31
CA VAL A 226 -0.50 -23.18 9.37
C VAL A 226 -0.42 -22.34 10.65
N SER A 227 -0.16 -22.99 11.79
CA SER A 227 -0.16 -22.35 13.11
C SER A 227 1.12 -21.55 13.41
N ALA A 228 2.25 -21.91 12.81
CA ALA A 228 3.52 -21.22 12.99
C ALA A 228 3.61 -19.88 12.23
N ASN A 229 2.88 -19.75 11.11
CA ASN A 229 2.90 -18.57 10.25
C ASN A 229 1.69 -17.64 10.46
N SER A 230 0.84 -17.92 11.45
CA SER A 230 -0.29 -17.07 11.84
C SER A 230 -0.03 -16.22 13.11
N ALA A 231 1.16 -16.33 13.71
CA ALA A 231 1.65 -15.53 14.84
C ALA A 231 2.63 -14.44 14.35
#